data_AF-A0A529WH52-F1
#
_entry.id   AF-A0A529WH52-F1
#
_cell.length_a   1.000
_cell.length_b   1.000
_cell.length_c   1.000
_cell.angle_alpha   90.00
_cell.angle_beta   90.00
_cell.angle_gamma   90.00
#
_symmetry.space_group_name_H-M   'P 1'
#
loop_
_entity.id
_entity.type
_entity.pdbx_description
1 polymer ?
#
loop_
_entity_poly.entity_id
_entity_poly.type
_entity_poly.pdbx_seq_one_letter_code
_entity_poly.pdbx_strand_id
1 'polypeptide(L)'
;LGPRIRVNAIGPGPTLKNKRQDDDDFGKQVEGLILKRGPQLSEFGATIRYLWQARSVTGQMIALDGGQHLAWQTPDVTGMVE
;
A
#
# COMPACT_ATOMS: atom_id res chain seq x y z
N LEU A 1 19.33 -10.90 -16.15
CA LEU A 1 18.05 -10.36 -15.65
C LEU A 1 16.96 -10.79 -16.61
N GLY A 2 16.42 -9.95 -17.50
CA GLY A 2 15.67 -10.47 -18.65
C GLY A 2 16.60 -11.28 -19.57
N PRO A 3 16.20 -12.46 -20.10
CA PRO A 3 14.86 -13.07 -20.05
C PRO A 3 14.63 -14.09 -18.92
N ARG A 4 15.65 -14.46 -18.12
CA ARG A 4 15.57 -15.56 -17.13
C ARG A 4 14.97 -15.18 -15.78
N ILE A 5 15.13 -13.93 -15.35
CA ILE A 5 14.75 -13.43 -14.03
C ILE A 5 13.90 -12.18 -14.20
N ARG A 6 12.72 -12.18 -13.58
CA ARG A 6 11.82 -11.03 -13.45
C ARG A 6 11.98 -10.41 -12.08
N VAL A 7 11.86 -9.10 -11.99
CA VAL A 7 11.95 -8.34 -10.74
C VAL A 7 10.69 -7.48 -10.63
N ASN A 8 9.99 -7.55 -9.50
CA ASN A 8 8.78 -6.77 -9.22
C ASN A 8 8.78 -6.37 -7.74
N ALA A 9 7.86 -5.50 -7.35
CA ALA A 9 7.74 -4.98 -5.98
C ALA A 9 6.30 -4.98 -5.47
N ILE A 10 6.16 -4.96 -4.14
CA ILE A 10 4.92 -4.67 -3.42
C ILE A 10 5.20 -3.46 -2.54
N GLY A 11 4.38 -2.41 -2.66
CA GLY A 11 4.43 -1.21 -1.82
C GLY A 11 3.36 -1.27 -0.74
N PRO A 12 3.70 -1.61 0.52
CA PRO A 12 2.71 -1.69 1.59
C PRO A 12 2.32 -0.31 2.13
N GLY A 13 1.03 -0.13 2.40
CA GLY A 13 0.52 0.93 3.28
C GLY A 13 0.32 0.42 4.72
N PRO A 14 -0.62 1.00 5.49
CA PRO A 14 -0.80 0.68 6.91
C PRO A 14 -1.36 -0.74 7.07
N THR A 15 -0.47 -1.70 7.34
CA THR A 15 -0.80 -3.14 7.41
C THR A 15 -0.85 -3.63 8.85
N LEU A 16 0.19 -3.29 9.62
CA LEU A 16 0.30 -3.59 11.03
C LEU A 16 0.77 -2.33 11.74
N LYS A 17 0.22 -2.09 12.93
CA LYS A 17 0.63 -1.00 13.81
C LYS A 17 2.09 -1.16 14.23
N ASN A 18 2.84 -0.06 14.28
CA ASN A 18 4.18 -0.06 14.86
C ASN A 18 4.11 -0.31 16.38
N LYS A 19 5.11 -0.97 16.98
CA LYS A 19 5.19 -1.17 18.44
C LYS A 19 5.10 0.11 19.26
N ARG A 20 5.48 1.25 18.69
CA ARG A 20 5.46 2.57 19.34
C ARG A 20 4.23 3.42 18.99
N GLN A 21 3.30 2.89 18.20
CA GLN A 21 2.11 3.59 17.76
C GLN A 21 0.92 3.13 18.61
N ASP A 22 0.09 4.07 19.03
CA ASP A 22 -1.13 3.79 19.77
C ASP A 22 -2.23 3.27 18.83
N ASP A 23 -3.16 2.48 19.35
CA ASP A 23 -4.24 1.88 18.54
C ASP A 23 -5.12 2.96 17.89
N ASP A 24 -5.40 4.04 18.62
CA ASP A 24 -6.21 5.16 18.14
C ASP A 24 -5.53 5.89 16.97
N ASP A 25 -4.21 6.08 17.03
CA ASP A 25 -3.46 6.73 15.95
C ASP A 25 -3.39 5.86 14.70
N PHE A 26 -3.27 4.54 14.87
CA PHE A 26 -3.37 3.61 13.75
C PHE A 26 -4.78 3.61 13.16
N GLY A 27 -5.82 3.66 13.99
CA GLY A 27 -7.21 3.80 13.57
C GLY A 27 -7.42 5.05 12.71
N LYS A 28 -7.01 6.22 13.19
CA LYS A 28 -7.05 7.48 12.44
C LYS A 28 -6.28 7.40 11.12
N GLN A 29 -5.11 6.74 11.13
CA GLN A 29 -4.33 6.54 9.91
C GLN A 29 -5.11 5.71 8.87
N VAL A 30 -5.74 4.62 9.29
CA VAL A 30 -6.56 3.77 8.40
C VAL A 30 -7.81 4.51 7.91
N GLU A 31 -8.45 5.29 8.77
CA GLU A 31 -9.56 6.18 8.41
C GLU A 31 -9.14 7.28 7.42
N GLY A 32 -7.87 7.69 7.41
CA GLY A 32 -7.33 8.64 6.44
C GLY A 32 -7.18 8.07 5.03
N LEU A 33 -7.16 6.74 4.87
CA LEU A 33 -6.99 6.09 3.56
C LEU A 33 -8.19 6.34 2.65
N ILE A 34 -7.98 6.32 1.33
CA ILE A 34 -9.07 6.46 0.34
C ILE A 34 -10.06 5.32 0.50
N LEU A 35 -9.57 4.10 0.65
CA LEU A 35 -10.42 2.91 0.80
C LEU A 35 -10.88 2.66 2.25
N LYS A 36 -10.50 3.51 3.21
CA LYS A 36 -10.83 3.39 4.64
C LYS A 36 -10.46 2.03 5.26
N ARG A 37 -9.50 1.34 4.65
CA ARG A 37 -8.98 0.04 5.09
C ARG A 37 -7.56 -0.17 4.57
N GLY A 38 -6.72 -0.75 5.41
CA GLY A 38 -5.40 -1.24 5.01
C GLY A 38 -5.46 -2.65 4.38
N PRO A 39 -4.34 -3.14 3.82
CA PRO A 39 -4.26 -4.50 3.31
C PRO A 39 -4.34 -5.55 4.43
N GLN A 40 -4.96 -6.69 4.13
CA GLN A 40 -4.87 -7.88 4.96
C GLN A 40 -3.56 -8.64 4.67
N LEU A 41 -3.03 -9.36 5.68
CA LEU A 41 -1.79 -10.14 5.52
C LEU A 41 -1.86 -11.19 4.40
N SER A 42 -3.06 -11.74 4.12
CA SER A 42 -3.29 -12.71 3.05
C SER A 42 -3.07 -12.12 1.65
N GLU A 43 -3.24 -10.81 1.47
CA GLU A 43 -3.12 -10.12 0.19
C GLU A 43 -1.68 -10.10 -0.31
N PHE A 44 -0.69 -10.06 0.59
CA PHE A 44 0.72 -10.14 0.22
C PHE A 44 1.05 -11.45 -0.51
N GLY A 45 0.60 -12.58 0.05
CA GLY A 45 0.77 -13.88 -0.57
C GLY A 45 -0.01 -14.02 -1.89
N ALA A 46 -1.22 -13.44 -1.96
CA ALA A 46 -1.99 -13.40 -3.19
C ALA A 46 -1.27 -12.61 -4.30
N THR A 47 -0.71 -11.44 -3.99
CA THR A 47 0.03 -10.61 -4.95
C THR A 47 1.31 -11.28 -5.42
N ILE A 48 2.03 -11.98 -4.54
CA ILE A 48 3.19 -12.80 -4.94
C ILE A 48 2.76 -13.89 -5.94
N ARG A 49 1.66 -14.60 -5.68
CA ARG A 49 1.13 -15.63 -6.58
C ARG A 49 0.70 -15.04 -7.93
N TYR A 50 0.06 -13.88 -7.92
CA TYR A 50 -0.28 -13.15 -9.15
C TYR A 50 0.97 -12.84 -9.97
N LEU A 51 2.00 -12.23 -9.37
CA LEU A 51 3.25 -11.89 -10.05
C LEU A 51 4.00 -13.14 -10.52
N TRP A 52 3.88 -14.27 -9.80
CA TRP A 52 4.43 -15.55 -10.21
C TRP A 52 3.75 -16.10 -11.47
N GLN A 53 2.42 -16.07 -11.52
CA GLN A 53 1.60 -16.57 -12.62
C GLN A 53 1.69 -15.67 -13.87
N ALA A 54 1.73 -14.35 -13.70
CA ALA A 54 1.82 -13.38 -14.79
C ALA A 54 3.25 -13.29 -15.35
N ARG A 55 3.64 -14.29 -16.16
CA ARG A 55 5.02 -14.45 -16.67
C ARG A 55 5.52 -13.29 -17.54
N SER A 56 4.64 -12.48 -18.12
CA SER A 56 5.00 -11.29 -18.89
C SER A 56 5.30 -10.05 -18.03
N VAL A 57 4.99 -10.07 -16.72
CA VAL A 57 5.10 -8.89 -15.86
C VAL A 57 6.47 -8.82 -15.18
N THR A 58 7.22 -7.75 -15.46
CA THR A 58 8.48 -7.41 -14.78
C THR A 58 8.62 -5.89 -14.70
N GLY A 59 9.39 -5.41 -13.72
CA GLY A 59 9.66 -3.98 -13.51
C GLY A 59 8.48 -3.20 -12.94
N GLN A 60 7.46 -3.88 -12.40
CA GLN A 60 6.25 -3.25 -11.89
C GLN A 60 6.18 -3.32 -10.37
N MET A 61 5.43 -2.37 -9.79
CA MET A 61 5.10 -2.33 -8.37
C MET A 61 3.58 -2.32 -8.20
N ILE A 62 3.08 -3.11 -7.25
CA ILE A 62 1.68 -3.06 -6.83
C ILE A 62 1.63 -2.44 -5.44
N ALA A 63 0.92 -1.33 -5.29
CA ALA A 63 0.65 -0.72 -4.00
C ALA A 63 -0.51 -1.47 -3.31
N LEU A 64 -0.23 -2.06 -2.16
CA LEU A 64 -1.22 -2.64 -1.24
C LEU A 64 -1.36 -1.68 -0.06
N ASP A 65 -2.02 -0.55 -0.27
CA ASP A 65 -1.92 0.58 0.66
C ASP A 65 -3.23 1.30 0.96
N GLY A 66 -4.37 0.75 0.54
CA GLY A 66 -5.67 1.40 0.73
C GLY A 66 -5.80 2.73 -0.01
N GLY A 67 -4.95 2.98 -1.01
CA GLY A 67 -4.87 4.26 -1.73
C GLY A 67 -4.07 5.33 -1.00
N GLN A 68 -3.22 4.97 -0.02
CA GLN A 68 -2.38 5.92 0.71
C GLN A 68 -1.54 6.79 -0.22
N HIS A 69 -0.88 6.20 -1.23
CA HIS A 69 -0.04 6.95 -2.18
C HIS A 69 -0.82 7.88 -3.12
N LEU A 70 -2.15 7.77 -3.15
CA LEU A 70 -3.04 8.63 -3.92
C LEU A 70 -3.70 9.71 -3.05
N ALA A 71 -3.44 9.71 -1.73
CA ALA A 71 -3.99 10.72 -0.83
C ALA A 71 -3.48 12.11 -1.26
N TRP A 72 -4.42 12.98 -1.62
CA TRP A 72 -4.14 14.31 -2.17
C TRP A 72 -4.78 15.43 -1.34
N GLN A 73 -5.68 15.10 -0.41
CA GLN A 73 -6.34 16.06 0.48
C GLN A 73 -5.43 16.39 1.66
N THR A 74 -4.34 17.08 1.37
CA THR A 74 -3.50 17.71 2.39
C THR A 74 -4.00 19.14 2.67
N PRO A 75 -3.70 19.72 3.84
CA PRO A 75 -4.21 21.06 4.23
C PRO A 75 -3.91 22.15 3.18
N ASP A 76 -2.76 22.06 2.52
CA ASP A 76 -2.31 22.94 1.44
C ASP A 76 -3.16 22.82 0.16
N VAL A 77 -3.77 21.66 -0.10
CA VAL A 77 -4.60 21.42 -1.29
C VAL A 77 -6.07 21.74 -1.05
N THR A 78 -6.53 21.68 0.21
CA THR A 78 -7.92 21.96 0.60
C THR A 78 -8.17 23.42 0.94
N GLY A 79 -7.12 24.26 0.99
CA GLY A 79 -7.22 25.68 1.32
C GLY A 79 -7.59 25.95 2.79
N MET A 80 -7.46 24.95 3.66
CA MET A 80 -7.66 25.10 5.10
C MET A 80 -6.35 25.57 5.72
N VAL A 81 -6.34 26.82 6.18
CA VAL A 81 -5.24 27.39 6.98
C VAL A 81 -5.28 26.77 8.36
N GLU A 82 -4.13 26.30 8.87
CA GLU A 82 -3.96 25.85 10.27
C GLU A 82 -4.45 26.88 11.29
#